data_AF-A0A949CUA1-F1
#
_entry.id   AF-A0A949CUA1-F1
#
_cell.length_a   1.000
_cell.length_b   1.000
_cell.length_c   1.000
_cell.angle_alpha   90.00
_cell.angle_beta   90.00
_cell.angle_gamma   90.00
#
_symmetry.space_group_name_H-M   'P 1'
#
loop_
_entity.id
_entity.type
_entity.pdbx_description
1 polymer ?
#
loop_
_entity_poly.entity_id
_entity_poly.type
_entity_poly.pdbx_seq_one_letter_code
_entity_poly.pdbx_strand_id
1 'polypeptide(L)' 'MYNPSLREQPRHQPAQVIPLQQNASILGWLESTGRLLERDAQSFDYLENEAEISDLMGVEEDSYDLDEGSDDMDAEDI' A
#
# COMPACT_ATOMS: atom_id res chain seq x y z
N MET A 1 37.47 -7.83 14.86
CA MET A 1 36.08 -8.01 15.31
C MET A 1 35.43 -9.07 14.44
N TYR A 2 34.84 -10.11 15.04
CA TYR A 2 34.13 -11.16 14.33
C TYR A 2 32.62 -10.88 14.42
N ASN A 3 31.95 -10.75 13.27
CA ASN A 3 30.50 -10.53 13.21
C ASN A 3 29.82 -11.86 12.83
N PRO A 4 29.06 -12.49 13.75
CA PRO A 4 28.44 -13.79 13.50
C PRO A 4 27.32 -13.75 12.44
N SER A 5 26.84 -12.56 12.07
CA SER A 5 25.81 -12.38 11.04
C SER A 5 26.37 -12.32 9.62
N LEU A 6 27.68 -12.12 9.45
CA LEU A 6 28.30 -12.06 8.13
C LEU A 6 28.93 -13.40 7.76
N ARG A 7 28.68 -13.82 6.51
CA ARG A 7 29.23 -15.06 5.94
C ARG A 7 29.84 -14.76 4.58
N GLU A 8 31.05 -15.26 4.35
CA GLU A 8 31.71 -15.21 3.04
C GLU A 8 31.16 -16.34 2.15
N GLN A 9 30.95 -16.06 0.85
CA GLN A 9 30.46 -17.04 -0.11
C GLN A 9 31.35 -17.05 -1.38
N PRO A 10 31.73 -18.23 -1.90
CA PRO A 10 32.62 -18.34 -3.06
C PRO A 10 31.95 -17.86 -4.35
N ARG A 11 32.58 -16.89 -5.03
CA ARG A 11 32.05 -16.25 -6.25
C ARG A 11 31.90 -17.16 -7.47
N HIS A 12 32.64 -18.27 -7.53
CA HIS A 12 32.74 -19.13 -8.72
C HIS A 12 31.92 -20.41 -8.57
N GLN A 13 31.26 -20.57 -7.42
CA GLN A 13 30.40 -21.70 -7.15
C GLN A 13 28.94 -21.28 -7.34
N PRO A 14 28.09 -22.21 -7.81
CA PRO A 14 26.66 -21.96 -7.83
C PRO A 14 26.17 -21.69 -6.41
N ALA A 15 25.22 -20.75 -6.28
CA ALA A 15 24.58 -20.47 -5.00
C ALA A 15 23.89 -21.73 -4.45
N GLN A 16 23.80 -21.82 -3.13
CA GLN A 16 23.01 -22.87 -2.49
C GLN A 16 21.56 -22.76 -2.95
N VAL A 17 20.99 -23.88 -3.38
CA VAL A 17 19.56 -23.94 -3.73
C VAL A 17 18.75 -23.86 -2.44
N ILE A 18 17.91 -22.84 -2.33
CA ILE A 18 16.90 -22.79 -1.27
C ILE A 18 15.87 -23.86 -1.61
N PRO A 19 15.68 -24.90 -0.78
CA PRO A 19 14.68 -25.92 -1.05
C PRO A 19 13.32 -25.26 -1.10
N LEU A 20 12.52 -25.61 -2.11
CA LEU A 20 11.14 -25.16 -2.18
C LEU A 20 10.46 -25.66 -0.91
N GLN A 21 10.17 -24.72 0.00
CA GLN A 21 9.36 -25.04 1.16
C GLN A 21 8.01 -25.44 0.57
N GLN A 22 7.68 -26.74 0.65
CA GLN A 22 6.32 -27.22 0.48
C GLN A 22 5.54 -26.72 1.69
N ASN A 23 5.42 -25.40 1.81
CA ASN A 23 4.71 -24.77 2.88
C ASN A 23 3.31 -25.34 2.83
N ALA A 24 2.84 -25.85 3.97
CA ALA A 24 1.43 -26.08 4.19
C ALA A 24 0.68 -24.92 3.52
N SER A 25 -0.33 -25.24 2.72
CA SER A 25 -1.23 -24.25 2.11
C SER A 25 -1.40 -23.07 3.07
N ILE A 26 -1.44 -21.82 2.57
CA ILE A 26 -1.62 -20.65 3.45
C ILE A 26 -2.76 -20.87 4.45
N LEU A 27 -3.81 -21.61 4.04
CA LEU A 27 -4.90 -22.08 4.89
C LEU A 27 -4.44 -23.02 6.01
N GLY A 28 -3.62 -24.03 5.71
CA GLY A 28 -3.03 -24.93 6.70
C GLY A 28 -2.05 -24.23 7.66
N TRP A 29 -1.29 -23.23 7.19
CA TRP A 29 -0.49 -22.39 8.09
C TRP A 29 -1.38 -21.57 9.03
N LEU A 30 -2.42 -20.92 8.49
CA LEU A 30 -3.39 -20.17 9.27
C LEU A 30 -4.11 -21.06 10.29
N GLU A 31 -4.49 -22.28 9.91
CA GLU A 31 -5.11 -23.27 10.80
C GLU A 31 -4.13 -23.71 11.90
N SER A 32 -2.91 -24.10 11.55
CA SER A 32 -1.88 -24.55 12.50
C SER A 32 -1.47 -23.49 13.53
N THR A 33 -1.60 -22.21 13.17
CA THR A 33 -1.27 -21.07 14.03
C THR A 33 -2.47 -20.51 14.78
N GLY A 34 -3.67 -21.09 14.59
CA GLY A 34 -4.92 -20.60 15.18
C GLY A 34 -5.35 -19.23 14.66
N ARG A 35 -4.85 -18.82 13.49
CA ARG A 35 -5.17 -17.54 12.83
C ARG A 35 -6.30 -17.66 11.80
N LEU A 36 -6.74 -18.88 11.49
CA LEU A 36 -7.93 -19.13 10.68
C LEU A 36 -9.16 -19.07 11.57
N LEU A 37 -9.90 -17.97 11.49
CA LEU A 37 -11.17 -17.77 12.21
C LEU A 37 -12.34 -17.93 11.23
N GLU A 38 -13.44 -18.49 11.70
CA GLU A 38 -14.70 -18.53 10.95
C GLU A 38 -15.23 -17.10 10.80
N ARG A 39 -15.75 -16.74 9.61
CA ARG A 39 -16.38 -15.43 9.45
C ARG A 39 -17.70 -15.43 10.23
N ASP A 40 -17.87 -14.45 11.10
CA ASP A 40 -19.20 -14.16 11.63
C ASP A 40 -20.14 -13.80 10.46
N ALA A 41 -21.31 -14.43 10.43
CA ALA A 41 -22.33 -14.20 9.39
C ALA A 41 -22.96 -12.80 9.46
N GLN A 42 -22.50 -11.95 10.37
CA GLN A 42 -22.91 -10.56 10.45
C GLN A 42 -22.30 -9.82 9.26
N SER A 43 -23.15 -9.48 8.30
CA SER A 43 -22.88 -8.41 7.37
C SER A 43 -22.57 -7.16 8.19
N PHE A 44 -21.31 -6.73 8.18
CA PHE A 44 -20.97 -5.41 8.67
C PHE A 44 -21.74 -4.41 7.81
N ASP A 45 -22.67 -3.70 8.42
CA ASP A 45 -23.42 -2.64 7.76
C ASP A 45 -22.50 -1.41 7.67
N TYR A 46 -21.62 -1.44 6.67
CA TYR A 46 -20.68 -0.35 6.41
C TYR A 46 -21.38 0.92 5.87
N LEU A 47 -22.67 0.84 5.55
CA LEU A 47 -23.41 1.90 4.86
C LEU A 47 -24.27 2.77 5.79
N GLU A 48 -24.53 2.35 7.03
CA GLU A 48 -25.54 3.01 7.86
C GLU A 48 -25.04 4.32 8.54
N ASN A 49 -23.73 4.60 8.52
CA ASN A 49 -23.14 5.72 9.28
C ASN A 49 -21.95 6.41 8.58
N GLU A 50 -21.96 6.47 7.25
CA GLU A 50 -21.01 7.29 6.49
C GLU A 50 -21.66 8.64 6.20
N ALA A 51 -21.07 9.74 6.69
CA ALA A 51 -21.47 11.08 6.29
C ALA A 51 -21.23 11.25 4.78
N GLU A 52 -22.20 11.81 4.05
CA GLU A 52 -22.05 12.03 2.62
C GLU A 52 -20.87 12.97 2.37
N ILE A 53 -20.05 12.70 1.34
CA ILE A 53 -18.88 13.55 1.01
C ILE A 53 -19.31 15.03 0.84
N SER A 54 -20.53 15.27 0.38
CA SER A 54 -21.14 16.61 0.28
C SER A 54 -21.29 17.33 1.61
N ASP A 55 -21.47 16.61 2.73
CA ASP A 55 -21.57 17.20 4.07
C ASP A 55 -20.19 17.59 4.63
N LEU A 56 -19.12 16.97 4.11
CA LEU A 56 -17.74 17.23 4.50
C LEU A 56 -17.10 18.35 3.67
N MET A 57 -17.61 18.59 2.47
CA MET A 57 -17.21 19.73 1.65
C MET A 57 -17.94 20.97 2.15
N GLY A 58 -17.23 21.82 2.90
CA GLY A 58 -17.74 23.12 3.35
C GLY A 58 -18.31 23.92 2.18
N VAL A 59 -19.46 24.56 2.41
CA VAL A 59 -20.34 25.18 1.40
C VAL A 59 -19.71 26.36 0.64
N GLU A 60 -18.46 26.75 0.85
CA GLU A 60 -17.92 27.99 0.28
C GLU A 60 -16.45 27.87 -0.16
N GLU A 61 -16.22 27.88 -1.48
CA GLU A 61 -15.14 28.66 -2.08
C GLU A 61 -15.63 29.24 -3.42
N ASP A 62 -16.78 29.93 -3.36
CA ASP A 62 -17.16 30.95 -4.35
C ASP A 62 -16.20 32.13 -4.22
N SER A 63 -14.98 32.02 -4.77
CA SER A 63 -14.21 33.14 -5.34
C SER A 63 -12.78 32.68 -5.65
N TYR A 64 -12.57 31.98 -6.77
CA TYR A 64 -11.31 32.16 -7.48
C TYR A 64 -11.32 33.59 -8.02
N ASP A 65 -10.74 34.53 -7.28
CA ASP A 65 -10.41 35.84 -7.83
C ASP A 65 -9.45 35.61 -9.00
N LEU A 66 -10.00 35.66 -10.22
CA LEU A 66 -9.25 35.74 -11.47
C LEU A 66 -8.56 37.11 -11.54
N ASP A 67 -7.59 37.35 -10.67
CA ASP A 67 -6.56 38.36 -10.91
C ASP A 67 -5.43 37.68 -11.70
N GLU A 68 -5.70 37.38 -12.98
CA GLU A 68 -4.67 36.97 -13.93
C GLU A 68 -3.92 38.23 -14.39
N GLY A 69 -3.22 38.85 -13.43
CA GLY A 69 -2.28 39.93 -13.62
C GLY A 69 -0.86 39.39 -13.71
N SER A 70 -0.30 39.44 -14.93
CA SER A 70 1.13 39.34 -15.31
C SER A 70 1.86 38.03 -15.05
N ASP A 71 2.28 37.33 -16.11
CA ASP A 71 3.63 37.59 -16.63
C ASP A 71 3.82 37.13 -18.09
N ASP A 72 4.54 37.98 -18.80
CA ASP A 72 4.98 37.92 -20.18
C ASP A 72 5.85 36.68 -20.47
N MET A 73 5.45 35.84 -21.43
CA MET A 73 6.34 34.88 -22.09
C MET A 73 6.14 34.98 -23.60
N ASP A 74 7.03 35.76 -24.23
CA ASP A 74 7.29 35.87 -25.67
C ASP A 74 7.01 34.56 -26.43
N ALA A 75 5.98 34.58 -27.27
CA ALA A 75 5.78 33.56 -28.29
C ALA A 75 6.57 33.96 -29.56
N GLU A 76 7.88 33.78 -29.51
CA GLU A 76 8.73 33.72 -30.71
C GLU A 76 9.20 32.27 -30.89
N ASP A 77 9.08 31.79 -32.14
CA ASP A 77 9.61 30.54 -32.70
C ASP A 77 8.68 29.30 -32.72
N ILE A 78 7.71 29.27 -33.65
CA ILE A 78 7.40 28.11 -34.55
C ILE A 78 6.92 28.62 -35.93
#